data_AF-A0A355YMA3-F1
#
_entry.id   AF-A0A355YMA3-F1
#
_cell.length_a   1.000
_cell.length_b   1.000
_cell.length_c   1.000
_cell.angle_alpha   90.00
_cell.angle_beta   90.00
_cell.angle_gamma   90.00
#
_symmetry.space_group_name_H-M   'P 1'
#
loop_
_entity.id
_entity.type
_entity.pdbx_description
1 polymer ?
#
loop_
_entity_poly.entity_id
_entity_poly.type
_entity_poly.pdbx_seq_one_letter_code
_entity_poly.pdbx_strand_id
1 'polypeptide(L)'
;MQDYRRQIAYLYAYEYGRQTRNAGFVKMETRGENCRLGIHLKSFCRQGETPGKAYIFFGRRGYMVGICLGELKVQGGILKWQGTVDSGNIQGKGIRISDTGGVWVSRSKNRNYVARWDDGPVDVSHLIPYPSGGIKCIGCPRLGDCERSVI
;
A
#
# COMPACT_ATOMS: atom_id res chain seq x y z
N MET A 1 19.86 0.07 -21.78
CA MET A 1 19.72 -0.25 -20.35
C MET A 1 18.32 0.17 -19.93
N GLN A 2 17.52 -0.72 -19.33
CA GLN A 2 16.27 -0.29 -18.73
C GLN A 2 16.59 0.54 -17.48
N ASP A 3 15.89 1.65 -17.29
CA ASP A 3 16.05 2.52 -16.12
C ASP A 3 15.80 1.70 -14.85
N TYR A 4 16.78 1.66 -13.95
CA TYR A 4 16.69 0.98 -12.66
C TYR A 4 16.60 2.04 -11.57
N ARG A 5 15.49 2.01 -10.82
CA ARG A 5 15.26 2.92 -9.69
C ARG A 5 15.02 2.11 -8.44
N ARG A 6 15.76 2.43 -7.38
CA ARG A 6 15.58 1.85 -6.05
C ARG A 6 15.26 2.93 -5.04
N GLN A 7 14.26 2.67 -4.20
CA GLN A 7 13.84 3.54 -3.11
C GLN A 7 13.59 2.72 -1.84
N ILE A 8 13.89 3.31 -0.69
CA ILE A 8 13.54 2.78 0.62
C ILE A 8 12.71 3.84 1.33
N ALA A 9 11.57 3.44 1.88
CA ALA A 9 10.73 4.30 2.70
C ALA A 9 10.48 3.64 4.06
N TYR A 10 10.29 4.45 5.09
CA TYR A 10 10.12 3.94 6.45
C TYR A 10 8.65 3.79 6.82
N LEU A 11 8.31 2.65 7.43
CA LEU A 11 6.98 2.42 7.96
C LEU A 11 6.88 3.02 9.35
N TYR A 12 5.90 3.87 9.56
CA TYR A 12 5.55 4.37 10.89
C TYR A 12 4.22 3.80 11.35
N ALA A 13 4.13 3.46 12.63
CA ALA A 13 2.87 3.10 13.27
C ALA A 13 2.00 4.33 13.48
N TYR A 14 0.70 4.18 13.25
CA TYR A 14 -0.30 5.19 13.53
C TYR A 14 -1.24 4.70 14.64
N GLU A 15 -1.28 5.48 15.73
CA GLU A 15 -2.13 5.22 16.89
C GLU A 15 -3.03 6.45 17.08
N TYR A 16 -4.35 6.25 17.12
CA TYR A 16 -5.34 7.34 17.19
C TYR A 16 -5.15 8.43 16.12
N GLY A 17 -4.79 8.03 14.89
CA GLY A 17 -4.56 8.95 13.77
C GLY A 17 -3.21 9.67 13.77
N ARG A 18 -2.37 9.48 14.80
CA ARG A 18 -1.07 10.14 14.90
C ARG A 18 0.07 9.18 14.59
N GLN A 19 1.04 9.65 13.83
CA GLN A 19 2.30 8.95 13.63
C GLN A 19 3.06 8.86 14.96
N THR A 20 3.43 7.64 15.37
CA THR A 20 4.10 7.42 16.66
C THR A 20 5.55 7.01 16.51
N ARG A 21 5.81 5.78 16.04
CA ARG A 21 7.14 5.19 16.01
C ARG A 21 7.48 4.56 14.67
N ASN A 22 8.77 4.54 14.35
CA ASN A 22 9.27 3.70 13.26
C ASN A 22 8.97 2.22 13.59
N ALA A 23 8.36 1.53 12.65
CA ALA A 23 7.96 0.14 12.77
C ALA A 23 8.58 -0.74 11.68
N GLY A 24 9.41 -0.20 10.79
CA GLY A 24 9.94 -0.98 9.68
C GLY A 24 10.28 -0.15 8.46
N PHE A 25 10.34 -0.83 7.31
CA PHE A 25 10.63 -0.20 6.03
C PHE A 25 9.99 -0.96 4.87
N VAL A 26 9.87 -0.25 3.75
CA VAL A 26 9.50 -0.79 2.44
C VAL A 26 10.65 -0.54 1.48
N LYS A 27 11.02 -1.57 0.72
CA LYS A 27 11.94 -1.48 -0.40
C LYS A 27 11.13 -1.51 -1.69
N MET A 28 11.39 -0.58 -2.59
CA MET A 28 10.82 -0.53 -3.93
C MET A 28 11.96 -0.55 -4.95
N GLU A 29 11.88 -1.45 -5.91
CA GLU A 29 12.86 -1.60 -6.98
C GLU A 29 12.13 -1.70 -8.32
N THR A 30 12.20 -0.64 -9.12
CA THR A 30 11.61 -0.60 -10.46
C THR A 30 12.69 -0.88 -11.51
N ARG A 31 12.39 -1.80 -12.43
CA ARG A 31 13.22 -2.13 -13.59
C ARG A 31 12.31 -2.30 -14.80
N GLY A 32 12.24 -1.27 -15.63
CA GLY A 32 11.28 -1.19 -16.74
C GLY A 32 9.84 -1.36 -16.26
N GLU A 33 9.14 -2.33 -16.84
CA GLU A 33 7.72 -2.62 -16.55
C GLU A 33 7.50 -3.37 -15.23
N ASN A 34 8.55 -3.81 -14.55
CA ASN A 34 8.43 -4.57 -13.32
C ASN A 34 8.86 -3.74 -12.10
N CYS A 35 8.02 -3.72 -11.08
CA CYS A 35 8.33 -3.13 -9.78
C CYS A 35 8.27 -4.19 -8.68
N ARG A 36 9.40 -4.44 -8.02
CA ARG A 36 9.49 -5.32 -6.86
C ARG A 36 9.31 -4.51 -5.59
N LEU A 37 8.44 -5.00 -4.72
CA LEU A 37 8.14 -4.39 -3.42
C LEU A 37 8.44 -5.40 -2.31
N GLY A 38 9.12 -4.94 -1.27
CA GLY A 38 9.47 -5.74 -0.09
C GLY A 38 9.15 -4.97 1.19
N ILE A 39 8.21 -5.48 1.97
CA ILE A 39 7.75 -4.89 3.22
C ILE A 39 8.36 -5.66 4.39
N HIS A 40 8.97 -4.92 5.32
CA HIS A 40 9.54 -5.46 6.55
C HIS A 40 8.99 -4.68 7.73
N LEU A 41 8.03 -5.27 8.43
CA LEU A 41 7.34 -4.67 9.56
C LEU A 41 7.73 -5.35 10.88
N LYS A 42 8.47 -4.62 11.71
CA LYS A 42 8.80 -4.94 13.11
C LYS A 42 7.57 -4.63 13.96
N SER A 43 6.60 -5.54 13.95
CA SER A 43 5.40 -5.44 14.78
C SER A 43 5.11 -6.80 15.40
N PHE A 44 4.78 -6.79 16.69
CA PHE A 44 4.43 -8.01 17.41
C PHE A 44 3.12 -8.56 16.86
N CYS A 45 3.11 -9.84 16.51
CA CYS A 45 1.92 -10.58 16.12
C CYS A 45 1.67 -11.63 17.20
N ARG A 46 0.62 -11.46 17.99
CA ARG A 46 0.23 -12.48 18.99
C ARG A 46 -0.23 -13.74 18.29
N GLN A 47 -0.13 -14.88 18.98
CA GLN A 47 -0.68 -16.14 18.50
C GLN A 47 -2.20 -15.96 18.28
N GLY A 48 -2.68 -16.29 17.07
CA GLY A 48 -4.08 -16.08 16.67
C GLY A 48 -4.44 -14.68 16.14
N GLU A 49 -3.53 -13.69 16.20
CA GLU A 49 -3.74 -12.41 15.49
C GLU A 49 -3.44 -12.56 13.99
N THR A 50 -4.24 -11.90 13.16
CA THR A 50 -3.99 -11.85 11.72
C THR A 50 -2.72 -11.01 11.42
N PRO A 51 -1.84 -11.48 10.53
CA PRO A 51 -0.66 -10.72 10.09
C PRO A 51 -1.00 -9.36 9.45
N GLY A 52 -2.21 -9.23 8.91
CA GLY A 52 -2.70 -8.04 8.22
C GLY A 52 -2.49 -8.09 6.72
N LYS A 53 -2.90 -7.01 6.04
CA LYS A 53 -2.84 -6.86 4.58
C LYS A 53 -2.00 -5.66 4.20
N ALA A 54 -1.23 -5.81 3.13
CA ALA A 54 -0.45 -4.75 2.50
C ALA A 54 -1.24 -4.14 1.34
N TYR A 55 -1.13 -2.82 1.21
CA TYR A 55 -1.74 -2.03 0.16
C TYR A 55 -0.71 -1.05 -0.40
N ILE A 56 -0.76 -0.81 -1.70
CA ILE A 56 -0.13 0.37 -2.30
C ILE A 56 -1.21 1.42 -2.51
N PHE A 57 -0.97 2.65 -2.07
CA PHE A 57 -2.00 3.69 -2.09
C PHE A 57 -1.65 4.86 -2.99
N PHE A 58 -2.67 5.56 -3.47
CA PHE A 58 -2.55 6.77 -4.26
C PHE A 58 -3.66 7.76 -3.89
N GLY A 59 -3.45 9.04 -4.15
CA GLY A 59 -4.42 10.09 -3.86
C GLY A 59 -5.53 10.16 -4.90
N ARG A 60 -6.79 10.24 -4.46
CA ARG A 60 -7.95 10.44 -5.35
C ARG A 60 -9.11 11.12 -4.62
N ARG A 61 -9.54 12.28 -5.10
CA ARG A 61 -10.70 13.04 -4.57
C ARG A 61 -10.65 13.23 -3.03
N GLY A 62 -9.48 13.56 -2.50
CA GLY A 62 -9.28 13.76 -1.05
C GLY A 62 -9.08 12.47 -0.23
N TYR A 63 -9.27 11.29 -0.83
CA TYR A 63 -8.98 10.00 -0.21
C TYR A 63 -7.63 9.43 -0.64
N MET A 64 -7.10 8.54 0.19
CA MET A 64 -5.96 7.70 -0.15
C MET A 64 -6.45 6.26 -0.39
N VAL A 65 -6.54 5.89 -1.66
CA VAL A 65 -7.14 4.62 -2.08
C VAL A 65 -6.05 3.55 -2.15
N GLY A 66 -6.20 2.49 -1.37
CA GLY A 66 -5.25 1.37 -1.27
C GLY A 66 -5.62 0.19 -2.16
N ILE A 67 -4.77 -0.17 -3.13
CA ILE A 67 -4.87 -1.41 -3.92
C ILE A 67 -4.23 -2.54 -3.11
N CYS A 68 -4.97 -3.61 -2.86
CA CYS A 68 -4.48 -4.77 -2.10
C CYS A 68 -3.32 -5.47 -2.85
N LEU A 69 -2.20 -5.65 -2.14
CA LEU A 69 -1.03 -6.39 -2.61
C LEU A 69 -1.01 -7.82 -2.07
N GLY A 70 -1.64 -8.07 -0.93
CA GLY A 70 -1.77 -9.39 -0.31
C GLY A 70 -1.56 -9.38 1.20
N GLU A 71 -1.54 -10.58 1.79
CA GLU A 71 -1.38 -10.77 3.23
C GLU A 71 0.08 -10.81 3.64
N LEU A 72 0.40 -10.21 4.80
CA LEU A 72 1.72 -10.36 5.40
C LEU A 72 1.91 -11.79 5.93
N LYS A 73 3.16 -12.24 6.00
CA LYS A 73 3.55 -13.52 6.60
C LYS A 73 4.49 -13.26 7.77
N VAL A 74 4.36 -14.05 8.84
CA VAL A 74 5.30 -14.03 9.96
C VAL A 74 6.54 -14.84 9.56
N GLN A 75 7.72 -14.22 9.60
CA GLN A 75 8.99 -14.88 9.33
C GLN A 75 10.05 -14.40 10.33
N GLY A 76 10.51 -15.30 11.20
CA GLY A 76 11.52 -14.97 12.21
C GLY A 76 11.11 -13.84 13.15
N GLY A 77 9.83 -13.82 13.56
CA GLY A 77 9.29 -12.78 14.47
C GLY A 77 8.99 -11.43 13.81
N ILE A 78 9.18 -11.30 12.50
CA ILE A 78 8.89 -10.07 11.73
C ILE A 78 7.78 -10.34 10.73
N LEU A 79 6.91 -9.36 10.51
CA LEU A 79 5.89 -9.42 9.46
C LEU A 79 6.50 -8.98 8.13
N LYS A 80 6.40 -9.82 7.11
CA LYS A 80 6.94 -9.55 5.79
C LYS A 80 5.92 -9.74 4.69
N TRP A 81 6.06 -8.96 3.63
CA TRP A 81 5.40 -9.22 2.36
C TRP A 81 6.38 -8.92 1.24
N GLN A 82 6.36 -9.71 0.17
CA GLN A 82 7.19 -9.47 -1.00
C GLN A 82 6.40 -9.83 -2.24
N GLY A 83 6.49 -9.01 -3.28
CA GLY A 83 5.80 -9.23 -4.53
C GLY A 83 6.37 -8.40 -5.67
N THR A 84 5.95 -8.73 -6.88
CA THR A 84 6.21 -7.93 -8.09
C THR A 84 4.88 -7.44 -8.63
N VAL A 85 4.84 -6.19 -9.05
CA VAL A 85 3.70 -5.57 -9.72
C VAL A 85 4.16 -4.95 -11.03
N ASP A 86 3.22 -4.86 -11.98
CA ASP A 86 3.42 -4.07 -13.20
C ASP A 86 3.54 -2.58 -12.81
N SER A 87 4.64 -1.94 -13.22
CA SER A 87 4.95 -0.56 -12.89
C SER A 87 4.05 0.46 -13.61
N GLY A 88 3.48 0.08 -14.76
CA GLY A 88 2.53 0.86 -15.54
C GLY A 88 1.07 0.54 -15.24
N ASN A 89 0.77 -0.63 -14.66
CA ASN A 89 -0.60 -1.10 -14.46
C ASN A 89 -0.75 -2.00 -13.22
N ILE A 90 -0.60 -1.42 -12.03
CA ILE A 90 -0.67 -2.14 -10.75
C ILE A 90 -1.98 -2.92 -10.65
N GLN A 91 -1.89 -4.26 -10.52
CA GLN A 91 -3.02 -5.19 -10.40
C GLN A 91 -4.09 -5.02 -11.49
N GLY A 92 -3.73 -4.55 -12.68
CA GLY A 92 -4.66 -4.34 -13.79
C GLY A 92 -5.63 -3.16 -13.59
N LYS A 93 -5.28 -2.19 -12.74
CA LYS A 93 -6.18 -1.08 -12.33
C LYS A 93 -5.93 0.25 -13.03
N GLY A 94 -4.98 0.29 -13.97
CA GLY A 94 -4.62 1.48 -14.73
C GLY A 94 -3.90 2.55 -13.89
N ILE A 95 -3.30 2.16 -12.77
CA ILE A 95 -2.53 3.04 -11.88
C ILE A 95 -1.04 2.70 -12.03
N ARG A 96 -0.21 3.71 -12.28
CA ARG A 96 1.24 3.56 -12.38
C ARG A 96 1.89 3.67 -11.01
N ILE A 97 3.06 3.04 -10.83
CA ILE A 97 3.87 3.18 -9.62
C ILE A 97 4.27 4.63 -9.35
N SER A 98 4.55 5.40 -10.40
CA SER A 98 4.87 6.83 -10.30
C SER A 98 3.75 7.68 -9.67
N ASP A 99 2.51 7.21 -9.73
CA ASP A 99 1.33 7.94 -9.27
C ASP A 99 0.94 7.58 -7.83
N THR A 100 1.70 6.66 -7.21
CA THR A 100 1.45 6.16 -5.86
C THR A 100 2.08 7.08 -4.80
N GLY A 101 1.46 7.15 -3.63
CA GLY A 101 1.98 7.94 -2.50
C GLY A 101 2.79 7.12 -1.50
N GLY A 102 2.65 5.80 -1.51
CA GLY A 102 3.27 4.95 -0.51
C GLY A 102 2.68 3.57 -0.37
N VAL A 103 3.07 2.90 0.70
CA VAL A 103 2.52 1.61 1.14
C VAL A 103 1.84 1.77 2.49
N TRP A 104 0.70 1.11 2.63
CA TRP A 104 -0.08 1.03 3.85
C TRP A 104 -0.24 -0.43 4.25
N VAL A 105 0.01 -0.74 5.52
CA VAL A 105 -0.30 -2.02 6.13
C VAL A 105 -1.42 -1.82 7.14
N SER A 106 -2.52 -2.54 6.92
CA SER A 106 -3.65 -2.58 7.86
C SER A 106 -3.64 -3.90 8.62
N ARG A 107 -3.68 -3.81 9.95
CA ARG A 107 -3.80 -4.96 10.86
C ARG A 107 -5.08 -4.82 11.70
N SER A 108 -5.42 -5.88 12.43
CA SER A 108 -6.56 -5.89 13.34
C SER A 108 -6.53 -4.73 14.35
N LYS A 109 -7.71 -4.38 14.89
CA LYS A 109 -7.89 -3.33 15.90
C LYS A 109 -7.40 -1.93 15.45
N ASN A 110 -7.66 -1.57 14.19
CA ASN A 110 -7.30 -0.27 13.60
C ASN A 110 -5.79 0.07 13.68
N ARG A 111 -4.92 -0.94 13.72
CA ARG A 111 -3.48 -0.73 13.70
C ARG A 111 -3.03 -0.50 12.27
N ASN A 112 -2.68 0.74 11.96
CA ASN A 112 -2.22 1.15 10.65
C ASN A 112 -0.72 1.44 10.68
N TYR A 113 -0.03 1.06 9.61
CA TYR A 113 1.38 1.38 9.40
C TYR A 113 1.54 1.94 8.00
N VAL A 114 2.18 3.09 7.87
CA VAL A 114 2.25 3.79 6.59
C VAL A 114 3.69 4.19 6.30
N ALA A 115 4.11 3.98 5.06
CA ALA A 115 5.36 4.46 4.50
C ALA A 115 5.01 5.31 3.29
N ARG A 116 5.42 6.57 3.29
CA ARG A 116 5.30 7.45 2.12
C ARG A 116 6.60 7.46 1.33
N TRP A 117 6.49 7.71 0.02
CA TRP A 117 7.67 7.90 -0.82
C TRP A 117 8.37 9.25 -0.61
N ASP A 118 7.67 10.25 -0.08
CA ASP A 118 8.14 11.62 0.18
C ASP A 118 8.28 11.94 1.67
N ASP A 119 8.30 10.91 2.54
CA ASP A 119 8.54 11.00 3.99
C ASP A 119 7.59 11.90 4.81
N GLY A 120 6.50 12.39 4.22
CA GLY A 120 5.48 13.20 4.92
C GLY A 120 4.54 12.38 5.82
N PRO A 121 3.78 13.04 6.73
CA PRO A 121 2.70 12.38 7.44
C PRO A 121 1.53 12.04 6.49
N VAL A 122 0.70 11.09 6.91
CA VAL A 122 -0.56 10.71 6.25
C VAL A 122 -1.71 10.88 7.21
N ASP A 123 -2.80 11.49 6.76
CA ASP A 123 -4.07 11.37 7.44
C ASP A 123 -4.67 9.97 7.19
N VAL A 124 -4.46 9.08 8.15
CA VAL A 124 -4.91 7.68 8.04
C VAL A 124 -6.43 7.52 8.12
N SER A 125 -7.18 8.57 8.49
CA SER A 125 -8.65 8.52 8.46
C SER A 125 -9.20 8.53 7.03
N HIS A 126 -8.41 9.00 6.06
CA HIS A 126 -8.77 9.04 4.64
C HIS A 126 -8.24 7.82 3.86
N LEU A 127 -7.58 6.87 4.52
CA LEU A 127 -7.13 5.62 3.90
C LEU A 127 -8.30 4.64 3.76
N ILE A 128 -8.58 4.24 2.52
CA ILE A 128 -9.66 3.29 2.22
C ILE A 128 -9.14 2.15 1.34
N PRO A 129 -9.43 0.87 1.66
CA PRO A 129 -9.02 -0.24 0.82
C PRO A 129 -9.91 -0.33 -0.43
N TYR A 130 -9.37 -0.76 -1.55
CA TYR A 130 -10.14 -1.13 -2.74
C TYR A 130 -10.17 -2.65 -2.93
N PRO A 131 -11.33 -3.26 -3.25
CA PRO A 131 -12.66 -2.64 -3.32
C PRO A 131 -13.28 -2.43 -1.93
N SER A 132 -13.80 -1.25 -1.64
CA SER A 132 -14.70 -0.98 -0.51
C SER A 132 -15.73 0.08 -0.88
N GLY A 133 -16.88 0.10 -0.19
CA GLY A 133 -17.85 1.20 -0.27
C GLY A 133 -18.49 1.46 -1.64
N GLY A 134 -18.59 0.45 -2.52
CA GLY A 134 -19.21 0.62 -3.85
C GLY A 134 -18.29 1.22 -4.93
N ILE A 135 -16.99 1.37 -4.67
CA ILE A 135 -16.03 1.81 -5.69
C ILE A 135 -15.91 0.72 -6.76
N LYS A 136 -16.48 0.95 -7.94
CA LYS A 136 -16.45 0.01 -9.08
C LYS A 136 -15.19 0.17 -9.93
N CYS A 137 -14.72 1.40 -10.12
CA CYS A 137 -13.57 1.71 -10.97
C CYS A 137 -12.67 2.77 -10.34
N ILE A 138 -11.40 2.41 -10.09
CA ILE A 138 -10.39 3.32 -9.52
C ILE A 138 -9.53 4.05 -10.57
N GLY A 139 -9.48 3.54 -11.80
CA GLY A 139 -8.86 4.24 -12.93
C GLY A 139 -9.68 5.44 -13.42
N CYS A 140 -11.00 5.44 -13.19
CA CYS A 140 -11.89 6.52 -13.61
C CYS A 140 -11.70 7.78 -12.73
N PRO A 141 -11.56 8.99 -13.31
CA PRO A 141 -11.50 10.27 -12.58
C PRO A 141 -12.64 10.47 -11.59
N ARG A 142 -13.76 9.77 -11.82
CA ARG A 142 -15.00 9.94 -11.07
C ARG A 142 -15.29 8.89 -9.98
N LEU A 143 -14.43 7.88 -9.77
CA LEU A 143 -14.59 6.86 -8.70
C LEU A 143 -16.02 6.29 -8.61
N GLY A 144 -16.65 5.90 -9.73
CA GLY A 144 -18.01 5.34 -9.68
C GLY A 144 -18.79 5.36 -10.99
N ASP A 145 -18.62 6.40 -11.81
CA ASP A 145 -19.42 6.58 -13.05
C ASP A 145 -18.64 6.14 -14.29
N CYS A 146 -18.31 4.86 -14.40
CA CYS A 146 -17.73 4.34 -15.63
C CYS A 146 -18.56 3.17 -16.14
N GLU A 147 -19.22 3.36 -17.28
CA GLU A 147 -19.94 2.31 -18.02
C GLU A 147 -19.02 1.20 -18.54
N ARG A 148 -17.68 1.36 -18.47
CA ARG A 148 -16.69 0.33 -18.87
C ARG A 148 -16.54 -0.85 -17.90
N SER A 149 -17.43 -1.01 -16.93
CA SER A 149 -17.45 -2.20 -16.06
C SER A 149 -18.29 -3.36 -16.61
N VAL A 150 -18.79 -3.28 -17.84
CA VAL A 150 -19.52 -4.36 -18.51
C VAL A 150 -18.78 -4.77 -19.79
N ILE A 151 -17.74 -5.59 -19.65
CA ILE A 151 -17.37 -6.62 -20.64
C ILE A 151 -16.88 -7.83 -19.85
#